data_AF-A0A6V7W031-F1
#
_entry.id   AF-A0A6V7W031-F1
#
_cell.length_a   1.000
_cell.length_b   1.000
_cell.length_c   1.000
_cell.angle_alpha   90.00
_cell.angle_beta   90.00
_cell.angle_gamma   90.00
#
_symmetry.space_group_name_H-M   'P 1'
#
loop_
_entity.id
_entity.type
_entity.pdbx_description
1 polymer ?
#
loop_
_entity_poly.entity_id
_entity_poly.type
_entity_poly.pdbx_seq_one_letter_code
_entity_poly.pdbx_strand_id
1 'polypeptide(L)'
;MAATTHKLFINCFNMNPCCDHWAENGECKTNKKYMEKYCKAACELCTPNFNITNECVDRHVSCKQWKEGGECLGKSKLFLQENCRESCGLCKQNKYENSCLPQGLLLHEHNKNIIKELKKNGNITLENIPFRN
;
A
#
# COMPACT_ATOMS: atom_id res chain seq x y z
N MET A 1 -10.17 28.05 -31.54
CA MET A 1 -9.53 28.07 -30.21
C MET A 1 -9.56 26.65 -29.67
N ALA A 2 -8.41 25.99 -29.55
CA ALA A 2 -8.34 24.64 -29.02
C ALA A 2 -8.55 24.69 -27.50
N ALA A 3 -9.54 23.97 -26.98
CA ALA A 3 -9.74 23.83 -25.55
C ALA A 3 -8.53 23.08 -24.98
N THR A 4 -7.70 23.77 -24.19
CA THR A 4 -6.68 23.13 -23.38
C THR A 4 -7.37 22.30 -22.31
N THR A 5 -7.54 21.00 -22.57
CA THR A 5 -7.97 20.02 -21.57
C THR A 5 -6.88 19.93 -20.51
N HIS A 6 -7.00 20.71 -19.43
CA HIS A 6 -6.19 20.49 -18.26
C HIS A 6 -6.50 19.11 -17.69
N LYS A 7 -5.51 18.22 -17.77
CA LYS A 7 -5.58 16.87 -17.20
C LYS A 7 -5.77 17.06 -15.69
N LEU A 8 -6.99 16.86 -15.20
CA LEU A 8 -7.29 16.93 -13.78
C LEU A 8 -6.45 15.86 -13.07
N PHE A 9 -5.53 16.29 -12.23
CA PHE A 9 -4.78 15.35 -11.39
C PHE A 9 -5.70 14.88 -10.28
N ILE A 10 -6.34 13.73 -10.48
CA ILE A 10 -7.13 13.08 -9.45
C ILE A 10 -6.15 12.39 -8.51
N ASN A 11 -6.02 12.91 -7.28
CA ASN A 11 -5.24 12.26 -6.24
C ASN A 11 -5.97 11.02 -5.72
N CYS A 12 -5.86 9.93 -6.48
CA CYS A 12 -6.48 8.65 -6.21
C CYS A 12 -5.43 7.54 -6.34
N PHE A 13 -4.67 7.34 -5.27
CA PHE A 13 -3.62 6.32 -5.22
C PHE A 13 -3.81 5.43 -3.99
N ASN A 14 -3.36 4.19 -4.12
CA ASN A 14 -3.03 3.36 -2.98
C ASN A 14 -1.65 3.81 -2.44
N MET A 15 -1.50 3.85 -1.13
CA MET A 15 -0.26 4.26 -0.46
C MET A 15 0.59 3.05 -0.03
N ASN A 16 0.06 1.83 -0.21
CA ASN A 16 0.71 0.59 0.18
C ASN A 16 0.43 -0.51 -0.85
N PRO A 17 1.41 -1.37 -1.17
CA PRO A 17 1.20 -2.53 -2.04
C PRO A 17 0.07 -3.46 -1.59
N CYS A 18 -0.22 -3.50 -0.29
CA CYS A 18 -1.23 -4.38 0.28
C CYS A 18 -2.66 -3.84 0.24
N CYS A 19 -2.90 -2.63 -0.27
CA CYS A 19 -4.24 -2.03 -0.27
C CYS A 19 -5.28 -2.91 -0.98
N ASP A 20 -4.96 -3.50 -2.13
CA ASP A 20 -5.89 -4.36 -2.87
C ASP A 20 -6.21 -5.63 -2.06
N HIS A 21 -5.18 -6.27 -1.50
CA HIS A 21 -5.32 -7.45 -0.65
C HIS A 21 -6.17 -7.17 0.60
N TRP A 22 -5.97 -6.03 1.25
CA TRP A 22 -6.76 -5.65 2.42
C TRP A 22 -8.22 -5.33 2.05
N ALA A 23 -8.44 -4.68 0.92
CA ALA A 23 -9.79 -4.41 0.43
C ALA A 23 -10.56 -5.71 0.15
N GLU A 24 -9.93 -6.68 -0.51
CA GLU A 24 -10.49 -8.02 -0.75
C GLU A 24 -10.85 -8.75 0.56
N ASN A 25 -10.07 -8.55 1.62
CA ASN A 25 -10.32 -9.10 2.94
C ASN A 25 -11.30 -8.27 3.80
N GLY A 26 -11.94 -7.24 3.25
CA GLY A 26 -12.99 -6.47 3.91
C GLY A 26 -12.52 -5.33 4.82
N GLU A 27 -11.23 -4.97 4.78
CA GLU A 27 -10.67 -3.89 5.61
C GLU A 27 -11.29 -2.52 5.32
N CYS A 28 -11.85 -2.31 4.11
CA CYS A 28 -12.61 -1.09 3.80
C CYS A 28 -13.80 -0.87 4.76
N LYS A 29 -14.34 -1.94 5.34
CA LYS A 29 -15.43 -1.90 6.32
C LYS A 29 -14.90 -1.97 7.75
N THR A 30 -14.03 -2.93 8.04
CA THR A 30 -13.56 -3.21 9.41
C THR A 30 -12.48 -2.25 9.89
N ASN A 31 -11.72 -1.64 8.98
CA ASN A 31 -10.65 -0.67 9.25
C ASN A 31 -10.78 0.56 8.35
N LYS A 32 -12.03 1.06 8.30
CA LYS A 32 -12.46 2.15 7.43
C LYS A 32 -11.54 3.37 7.48
N LYS A 33 -11.19 3.85 8.68
CA LYS A 33 -10.39 5.08 8.85
C LYS A 33 -9.01 4.98 8.22
N TYR A 34 -8.34 3.83 8.34
CA TYR A 34 -7.04 3.63 7.71
C TYR A 34 -7.21 3.54 6.20
N MET A 35 -8.14 2.70 5.75
CA MET A 35 -8.32 2.42 4.33
C MET A 35 -8.79 3.67 3.56
N GLU A 36 -9.64 4.50 4.14
CA GLU A 36 -10.02 5.82 3.61
C GLU A 36 -8.84 6.77 3.46
N LYS A 37 -7.84 6.65 4.34
CA LYS A 37 -6.67 7.53 4.32
C LYS A 37 -5.61 7.04 3.32
N TYR A 38 -5.38 5.73 3.26
CA TYR A 38 -4.21 5.15 2.59
C TYR A 38 -4.53 4.24 1.41
N CYS A 39 -5.76 3.76 1.26
CA CYS A 39 -6.16 2.76 0.26
C CYS A 39 -7.44 3.17 -0.47
N LYS A 40 -7.54 4.46 -0.82
CA LYS A 40 -8.75 5.04 -1.41
C LYS A 40 -9.16 4.36 -2.72
N ALA A 41 -8.19 4.05 -3.58
CA ALA A 41 -8.44 3.43 -4.86
C ALA A 41 -8.96 1.98 -4.67
N ALA A 42 -8.29 1.19 -3.82
CA ALA A 42 -8.71 -0.18 -3.51
C ALA A 42 -10.09 -0.26 -2.84
N CYS A 43 -10.47 0.73 -2.03
CA CYS A 43 -11.80 0.80 -1.42
C CYS A 43 -12.84 1.55 -2.26
N GLU A 44 -12.54 1.83 -3.53
CA GLU A 44 -13.47 2.48 -4.46
C GLU A 44 -13.98 3.85 -3.98
N LEU A 45 -13.20 4.52 -3.13
CA LEU A 45 -13.51 5.86 -2.58
C LEU A 45 -13.10 6.98 -3.53
N CYS A 46 -12.41 6.62 -4.61
CA CYS A 46 -12.04 7.50 -5.70
C CYS A 46 -11.82 6.68 -6.98
N THR A 47 -11.83 7.35 -8.13
CA THR A 47 -11.55 6.71 -9.43
C THR A 47 -10.14 7.09 -9.90
N PRO A 48 -9.19 6.14 -9.98
CA PRO A 48 -7.86 6.41 -10.50
C PRO A 48 -7.90 6.62 -12.02
N ASN A 49 -6.94 7.39 -12.54
CA ASN A 49 -6.76 7.59 -13.98
C ASN A 49 -5.76 6.59 -14.61
N PHE A 50 -5.45 5.51 -13.89
CA PHE A 50 -4.58 4.42 -14.29
C PHE A 50 -5.28 3.09 -14.06
N ASN A 51 -4.82 2.04 -14.74
CA ASN A 51 -5.34 0.70 -14.51
C ASN A 51 -4.73 0.10 -13.23
N ILE A 52 -5.55 -0.11 -12.20
CA ILE A 52 -5.13 -0.67 -10.91
C ILE A 52 -4.65 -2.14 -11.02
N THR A 53 -5.11 -2.88 -12.03
CA THR A 53 -4.68 -4.28 -12.27
C THR A 53 -3.37 -4.36 -13.04
N ASN A 54 -2.92 -3.27 -13.67
CA ASN A 54 -1.59 -3.24 -14.27
C ASN A 54 -0.55 -3.04 -13.16
N GLU A 55 0.16 -4.12 -12.89
CA GLU A 55 1.11 -4.24 -11.82
C GLU A 55 2.51 -3.70 -12.16
N CYS A 56 2.86 -3.59 -13.45
CA CYS A 56 4.20 -3.17 -13.87
C CYS A 56 4.12 -1.88 -14.71
N VAL A 57 3.71 -0.80 -14.05
CA VAL A 57 3.71 0.55 -14.65
C VAL A 57 4.02 1.60 -13.60
N ASP A 58 4.54 2.74 -14.07
CA ASP A 58 4.55 3.97 -13.28
C ASP A 58 3.17 4.63 -13.33
N ARG A 59 2.53 4.73 -12.17
CA ARG A 59 1.22 5.36 -11.99
C ARG A 59 1.34 6.85 -11.69
N HIS A 60 2.51 7.30 -11.25
CA HIS A 60 2.78 8.71 -10.96
C HIS A 60 3.79 9.30 -11.95
N VAL A 61 3.52 10.52 -12.43
CA VAL A 61 4.34 11.22 -13.43
C VAL A 61 5.79 11.46 -12.97
N SER A 62 6.00 11.59 -11.67
CA SER A 62 7.33 11.84 -11.06
C SER A 62 8.12 10.56 -10.72
N CYS A 63 7.64 9.36 -11.06
CA CYS A 63 8.33 8.11 -10.68
C CYS A 63 9.79 8.06 -11.15
N LYS A 64 10.08 8.49 -12.38
CA LYS A 64 11.46 8.56 -12.91
C LYS A 64 12.34 9.49 -12.10
N GLN A 65 11.85 10.69 -11.80
CA GLN A 65 12.57 11.68 -11.00
C GLN A 65 12.84 11.17 -9.58
N TRP A 66 11.87 10.53 -8.94
CA TRP A 66 12.06 9.99 -7.59
C TRP A 66 13.01 8.80 -7.56
N LYS A 67 13.00 7.96 -8.60
CA LYS A 67 14.01 6.91 -8.77
C LYS A 67 15.42 7.49 -8.85
N GLU A 68 15.62 8.52 -9.68
CA GLU A 68 16.91 9.23 -9.78
C GLU A 68 17.34 9.85 -8.44
N GLY A 69 16.38 10.31 -7.64
CA GLY A 69 16.60 10.77 -6.27
C GLY A 69 16.82 9.69 -5.21
N GLY A 70 16.77 8.40 -5.58
CA GLY A 70 16.99 7.29 -4.64
C GLY A 70 15.79 6.95 -3.73
N GLU A 71 14.60 7.46 -4.03
CA GLU A 71 13.42 7.33 -3.15
C GLU A 71 12.82 5.92 -3.12
N CYS A 72 13.18 5.05 -4.07
CA CYS A 72 12.69 3.66 -4.12
C CYS A 72 13.02 2.88 -2.85
N LEU A 73 14.06 3.28 -2.12
CA LEU A 73 14.49 2.68 -0.85
C LEU A 73 14.32 3.63 0.35
N GLY A 74 13.69 4.79 0.12
CA GLY A 74 13.57 5.87 1.10
C GLY A 74 12.35 5.74 2.02
N LYS A 75 12.01 6.83 2.71
CA LYS A 75 10.85 6.90 3.62
C LYS A 75 9.52 6.67 2.89
N SER A 76 9.49 6.98 1.60
CA SER A 76 8.31 6.82 0.75
C SER A 76 8.26 5.46 0.03
N LYS A 77 9.14 4.50 0.38
CA LYS A 77 9.28 3.22 -0.34
C LYS A 77 7.97 2.50 -0.62
N LEU A 78 7.01 2.50 0.31
CA LEU A 78 5.71 1.82 0.14
C LEU A 78 4.89 2.44 -1.00
N PHE A 79 4.88 3.77 -1.09
CA PHE A 79 4.21 4.45 -2.19
C PHE A 79 4.88 4.14 -3.53
N LEU A 80 6.21 4.13 -3.59
CA LEU A 80 6.94 3.85 -4.82
C LEU A 80 6.85 2.37 -5.23
N GLN A 81 6.82 1.45 -4.25
CA GLN A 81 6.55 0.03 -4.50
C GLN A 81 5.14 -0.21 -5.07
N GLU A 82 4.16 0.62 -4.70
CA GLU A 82 2.81 0.53 -5.25
C GLU A 82 2.63 1.26 -6.59
N ASN A 83 3.28 2.42 -6.74
CA ASN A 83 2.96 3.36 -7.82
C ASN A 83 4.10 3.60 -8.83
N CYS A 84 5.30 3.07 -8.59
CA CYS A 84 6.49 3.32 -9.42
C CYS A 84 7.26 2.03 -9.73
N ARG A 85 6.55 0.91 -9.94
CA ARG A 85 7.18 -0.42 -10.07
C ARG A 85 8.11 -0.53 -11.28
N GLU A 86 7.78 0.13 -12.39
CA GLU A 86 8.63 0.15 -13.57
C GLU A 86 9.93 0.92 -13.29
N SER A 87 9.81 2.18 -12.84
CA SER A 87 10.97 3.00 -12.51
C SER A 87 11.86 2.37 -11.44
N CYS A 88 11.28 1.83 -10.37
CA CYS A 88 12.02 1.19 -9.28
C CYS A 88 12.51 -0.25 -9.58
N GLY A 89 12.23 -0.79 -10.77
CA GLY A 89 12.73 -2.11 -11.17
C GLY A 89 12.07 -3.29 -10.44
N LEU A 90 10.82 -3.13 -10.00
CA LEU A 90 10.09 -4.07 -9.14
C LEU A 90 9.11 -4.98 -9.91
N CYS A 91 9.07 -4.88 -11.25
CA CYS A 91 8.13 -5.63 -12.07
C CYS A 91 8.29 -7.15 -12.01
N LYS A 92 9.49 -7.64 -11.68
CA LYS A 92 9.78 -9.08 -11.54
C LYS A 92 9.69 -9.56 -10.09
N GLN A 93 9.42 -8.66 -9.15
CA GLN A 93 9.26 -8.96 -7.74
C GLN A 93 7.78 -9.18 -7.43
N ASN A 94 7.51 -10.02 -6.43
CA ASN A 94 6.14 -10.21 -5.97
C ASN A 94 5.69 -8.93 -5.24
N LYS A 95 4.54 -8.36 -5.63
CA LYS A 95 3.96 -7.17 -4.98
C LYS A 95 3.78 -7.36 -3.46
N TYR A 96 3.55 -8.60 -3.04
CA TYR A 96 3.30 -9.02 -1.66
C TYR A 96 4.50 -9.73 -1.03
N GLU A 97 5.72 -9.52 -1.55
CA GLU A 97 6.94 -10.16 -1.03
C GLU A 97 7.13 -9.93 0.49
N ASN A 98 6.67 -8.79 1.01
CA ASN A 98 6.70 -8.49 2.45
C ASN A 98 5.54 -9.10 3.27
N SER A 99 4.71 -9.96 2.67
CA SER A 99 3.46 -10.51 3.21
C SER A 99 2.47 -9.42 3.67
N CYS A 100 1.30 -9.36 3.04
CA CYS A 100 0.25 -8.43 3.42
C CYS A 100 -0.44 -8.90 4.71
N LEU A 101 0.20 -8.61 5.84
CA LEU A 101 -0.37 -8.89 7.15
C LEU A 101 -1.65 -8.05 7.33
N PRO A 102 -2.73 -8.61 7.90
CA PRO A 102 -3.88 -7.84 8.34
C PRO A 102 -3.40 -6.73 9.28
N GLN A 103 -3.99 -5.53 9.19
CA GLN A 103 -3.43 -4.36 9.87
C GLN A 103 -3.49 -4.40 11.39
N GLY A 104 -4.17 -5.40 11.97
CA GLY A 104 -3.95 -5.79 13.37
C GLY A 104 -2.48 -6.08 13.73
N LEU A 105 -1.60 -6.29 12.73
CA LEU A 105 -0.15 -6.47 12.88
C LEU A 105 0.72 -5.33 12.32
N LEU A 106 0.15 -4.34 11.64
CA LEU A 106 0.89 -3.21 11.06
C LEU A 106 0.70 -1.92 11.86
N LEU A 107 0.60 -2.05 13.19
CA LEU A 107 1.18 -1.03 14.03
C LEU A 107 2.64 -0.93 13.60
N HIS A 108 3.01 0.24 13.07
CA HIS A 108 4.35 0.82 13.01
C HIS A 108 5.44 -0.06 13.60
N GLU A 109 6.60 -0.13 12.95
CA GLU A 109 7.95 -0.58 13.38
C GLU A 109 8.40 -0.33 14.86
N HIS A 110 7.52 -0.40 15.84
CA HIS A 110 7.60 0.07 17.21
C HIS A 110 7.14 -0.97 18.21
N ASN A 111 7.11 -2.24 17.82
CA ASN A 111 7.26 -3.25 18.84
C ASN A 111 7.90 -4.55 18.33
N LYS A 112 9.16 -4.43 17.88
CA LYS A 112 10.07 -5.58 17.75
C LYS A 112 10.08 -6.42 19.04
N ASN A 113 9.80 -5.81 20.20
CA ASN A 113 9.68 -6.51 21.47
C ASN A 113 8.40 -7.35 21.57
N ILE A 114 7.23 -6.89 21.09
CA ILE A 114 6.01 -7.71 21.07
C ILE A 114 6.16 -8.92 20.14
N ILE A 115 6.71 -8.73 18.93
CA ILE A 115 6.95 -9.86 18.01
C ILE A 115 7.96 -10.85 18.59
N LYS A 116 8.97 -10.36 19.33
CA LYS A 116 9.97 -11.20 20.02
C LYS A 116 9.36 -11.97 21.19
N GLU A 117 8.49 -11.36 21.98
CA GLU A 117 7.78 -12.03 23.10
C GLU A 117 6.73 -13.03 22.60
N LEU A 118 6.00 -12.72 21.52
CA LEU A 118 5.02 -13.64 20.91
C LEU A 118 5.70 -14.88 20.29
N LYS A 119 6.89 -14.74 19.71
CA LYS A 119 7.69 -15.87 19.20
C LYS A 119 8.30 -16.74 20.31
N LYS A 120 8.59 -16.16 21.47
CA LYS A 120 9.18 -16.87 22.62
C LYS A 120 8.19 -17.80 23.31
N ASN A 121 6.89 -17.49 23.25
CA ASN A 121 5.84 -18.21 23.96
C ASN A 121 5.06 -19.22 23.09
N GLY A 122 5.50 -19.50 21.86
CA GLY A 122 5.03 -20.63 21.04
C GLY A 122 3.57 -20.62 20.56
N ASN A 123 2.71 -19.72 21.05
CA ASN A 123 1.29 -19.71 20.70
C ASN A 123 0.99 -18.68 19.61
N ILE A 124 1.06 -19.11 18.35
CA ILE A 124 0.34 -18.48 17.25
C ILE A 124 -0.87 -19.35 16.93
N THR A 125 -2.02 -18.99 17.48
CA THR A 125 -3.32 -19.33 16.91
C THR A 125 -4.08 -18.03 16.72
N LEU A 126 -4.76 -17.89 15.57
CA LEU A 126 -5.49 -16.67 15.15
C LEU A 126 -6.60 -16.26 16.14
N GLU A 127 -6.91 -17.10 17.13
CA GLU A 127 -7.98 -16.94 18.11
C GLU A 127 -7.58 -16.12 19.36
N ASN A 128 -6.28 -15.86 19.58
CA ASN A 128 -5.80 -15.27 20.85
C ASN A 128 -5.31 -13.82 20.76
N ILE A 129 -5.57 -13.12 19.64
CA ILE A 129 -5.27 -11.69 19.54
C ILE A 129 -6.48 -10.92 20.07
N PRO A 130 -6.34 -10.12 21.15
CA PRO A 130 -7.47 -9.41 21.74
C PRO A 130 -7.96 -8.34 20.77
N PHE A 131 -9.05 -8.64 20.07
CA PHE A 131 -9.86 -7.64 19.38
C PHE A 131 -10.40 -6.69 20.46
N ARG A 132 -9.83 -5.50 20.57
CA ARG A 132 -10.47 -4.42 21.34
C ARG A 132 -10.98 -3.36 20.38
N ASN A 133 -12.31 -3.24 20.45
CA ASN A 133 -13.22 -2.24 19.89
C ASN A 133 -12.60 -0.89 19.49
#